data_AF-W0EA78-F1
#
_entry.id   AF-W0EA78-F1
#
_cell.length_a   1.000
_cell.length_b   1.000
_cell.length_c   1.000
_cell.angle_alpha   90.00
_cell.angle_beta   90.00
_cell.angle_gamma   90.00
#
_symmetry.space_group_name_H-M   'P 1'
#
loop_
_entity.id
_entity.type
_entity.pdbx_description
1 polymer ?
#
loop_
_entity_poly.entity_id
_entity_poly.type
_entity_poly.pdbx_seq_one_letter_code
_entity_poly.pdbx_strand_id
1 'polypeptide(L)' 'MYSLFPSPNQSKRKSGVVLPFKPKLAKKQPKPCIFCGDTLHLQTFKGQIVCSACLQDIPTLFVCG' A
#
# COMPACT_ATOMS: atom_id res chain seq x y z
N MET A 1 2.55 38.58 -57.03
CA MET A 1 3.57 38.01 -56.13
C MET A 1 2.98 36.78 -55.47
N TYR A 2 3.39 35.59 -55.91
CA TYR A 2 2.94 34.31 -55.35
C TYR A 2 4.02 33.81 -54.39
N SER A 3 3.68 33.76 -53.10
CA SER A 3 4.55 33.16 -52.08
C SER A 3 4.22 31.67 -51.99
N LEU A 4 5.03 30.83 -52.62
CA LEU A 4 5.14 29.41 -52.32
C LEU A 4 5.96 29.25 -51.04
N PHE A 5 5.29 28.98 -49.91
CA PHE A 5 5.98 28.51 -48.70
C PHE A 5 5.96 26.98 -48.66
N PRO A 6 7.12 26.30 -48.58
CA PRO A 6 7.18 24.85 -48.48
C PRO A 6 6.78 24.37 -47.08
N SER A 7 5.83 23.44 -47.00
CA SER A 7 5.60 22.62 -45.80
C SER A 7 6.37 21.32 -45.94
N PRO A 8 7.23 20.97 -44.96
CA PRO A 8 7.11 19.63 -44.43
C PRO A 8 7.60 19.55 -42.98
N ASN A 9 6.69 19.55 -42.02
CA ASN A 9 6.98 18.84 -40.77
C ASN A 9 5.69 18.33 -40.12
N GLN A 10 5.09 17.34 -40.76
CA GLN A 10 4.11 16.48 -40.12
C GLN A 10 4.86 15.54 -39.15
N SER A 11 5.47 16.11 -38.11
CA SER A 11 5.98 15.33 -36.99
C SER A 11 4.76 14.70 -36.33
N LYS A 12 4.58 13.39 -36.56
CA LYS A 12 3.54 12.57 -35.94
C LYS A 12 3.66 12.76 -34.43
N ARG A 13 2.87 13.68 -33.88
CA ARG A 13 2.71 13.87 -32.44
C ARG A 13 2.15 12.55 -31.90
N LYS A 14 3.02 11.73 -31.32
CA LYS A 14 2.62 10.50 -30.63
C LYS A 14 1.74 10.94 -29.46
N SER A 15 0.42 10.86 -29.65
CA SER A 15 -0.53 11.08 -28.56
C SER A 15 -0.38 9.91 -27.60
N GLY A 16 0.24 10.17 -26.46
CA GLY A 16 0.26 9.23 -25.34
C GLY A 16 -0.96 9.47 -24.47
N VAL A 17 -1.76 8.44 -24.22
CA VAL A 17 -2.84 8.54 -23.24
C VAL A 17 -2.25 8.33 -21.85
N VAL A 18 -2.52 9.26 -20.92
CA VAL A 18 -2.14 9.09 -19.52
C VAL A 18 -3.17 8.16 -18.88
N LEU A 19 -2.75 6.94 -18.55
CA LEU A 19 -3.61 6.01 -17.81
C LEU A 19 -3.68 6.46 -16.34
N PRO A 20 -4.88 6.71 -15.80
CA PRO A 20 -5.02 7.11 -14.41
C PRO A 20 -4.62 5.93 -13.49
N PHE A 21 -3.55 6.10 -12.73
CA PHE A 21 -3.24 5.20 -11.63
C PHE A 21 -4.25 5.44 -10.52
N LYS A 22 -5.22 4.54 -10.38
CA LYS A 22 -6.06 4.51 -9.19
C LYS A 22 -5.14 4.20 -8.01
N PRO A 23 -5.02 5.07 -6.99
CA PRO A 23 -4.34 4.66 -5.77
C PRO A 23 -5.11 3.45 -5.27
N LYS A 24 -4.45 2.28 -5.22
CA LYS A 24 -4.95 1.18 -4.42
C LYS A 24 -4.92 1.71 -3.00
N LEU A 25 -6.02 2.30 -2.55
CA LEU A 25 -6.31 2.48 -1.15
C LEU A 25 -6.37 1.05 -0.61
N ALA A 26 -5.20 0.49 -0.30
CA ALA A 26 -5.11 -0.66 0.54
C ALA A 26 -5.63 -0.15 1.89
N LYS A 27 -6.96 -0.19 2.05
CA LYS A 27 -7.59 -0.25 3.35
C LYS A 27 -7.11 -1.58 3.93
N LYS A 28 -5.85 -1.61 4.39
CA LYS A 28 -5.35 -2.61 5.32
C LYS A 28 -6.23 -2.38 6.53
N GLN A 29 -7.36 -3.09 6.59
CA GLN A 29 -8.09 -3.18 7.83
C GLN A 29 -7.07 -3.62 8.88
N PRO A 30 -6.94 -2.87 9.99
CA PRO A 30 -5.97 -3.22 11.01
C PRO A 30 -6.31 -4.64 11.46
N LYS A 31 -5.37 -5.57 11.23
CA LYS A 31 -5.56 -6.94 11.72
C LYS A 31 -5.58 -6.88 13.25
N PRO A 32 -6.56 -7.51 13.90
CA PRO A 32 -6.63 -7.52 15.36
C PRO A 32 -5.47 -8.33 15.97
N CYS A 33 -5.25 -8.16 17.27
CA CYS A 33 -4.35 -8.99 18.06
C CYS A 33 -4.74 -10.46 17.94
N ILE A 34 -3.76 -11.34 17.67
CA ILE A 34 -4.03 -12.79 17.51
C ILE A 34 -4.54 -13.47 18.79
N PHE A 35 -4.32 -12.87 19.97
CA PHE A 35 -4.65 -13.48 21.26
C PHE A 35 -5.98 -12.99 21.82
N CYS A 36 -6.21 -11.65 21.82
CA CYS A 36 -7.41 -11.06 22.43
C CYS A 36 -8.38 -10.40 21.43
N GLY A 37 -8.00 -10.26 20.16
CA GLY A 37 -8.83 -9.58 19.17
C GLY A 37 -8.81 -8.05 19.24
N ASP A 38 -8.06 -7.44 20.16
CA ASP A 38 -7.97 -5.97 20.26
C ASP A 38 -7.36 -5.36 19.00
N THR A 39 -7.78 -4.14 18.70
CA THR A 39 -7.25 -3.34 17.58
C THR A 39 -6.44 -2.13 18.03
N LEU A 40 -6.31 -1.94 19.35
CA LEU A 40 -5.57 -0.86 19.98
C LEU A 40 -4.18 -1.32 20.41
N HIS A 41 -3.21 -0.41 20.39
CA HIS A 41 -1.84 -0.64 20.84
C HIS A 41 -1.18 -1.90 20.24
N LEU A 42 -1.40 -2.10 18.93
CA LEU A 42 -0.90 -3.25 18.19
C LEU A 42 0.57 -3.08 17.80
N GLN A 43 1.34 -4.15 17.96
CA GLN A 43 2.72 -4.29 17.53
C GLN A 43 2.88 -5.54 16.67
N THR A 44 3.90 -5.54 15.81
CA THR A 44 4.24 -6.72 14.99
C THR A 44 5.30 -7.54 15.71
N PHE A 45 4.95 -8.76 16.12
CA PHE A 45 5.88 -9.71 16.73
C PHE A 45 5.98 -10.96 15.86
N LYS A 46 7.20 -11.27 15.37
CA LYS A 46 7.49 -12.45 14.52
C LYS A 46 6.55 -12.59 13.30
N GLY A 47 6.14 -11.46 12.72
CA GLY A 47 5.23 -11.40 11.56
C GLY A 47 3.73 -11.49 11.90
N GLN A 48 3.37 -11.58 13.18
CA GLN A 48 1.98 -11.54 13.66
C GLN A 48 1.67 -10.22 14.34
N ILE A 49 0.39 -9.86 14.38
CA ILE A 49 -0.09 -8.66 15.08
C ILE A 49 -0.52 -9.02 16.50
N VAL A 50 0.07 -8.38 17.49
CA VAL A 50 -0.13 -8.64 18.92
C VAL A 50 -0.28 -7.31 19.64
N CYS A 51 -1.23 -7.17 20.57
CA CYS A 51 -1.33 -5.96 21.39
C CYS A 51 -0.23 -5.93 22.46
N SER A 52 0.14 -4.73 22.93
CA SER A 52 1.19 -4.57 23.95
C SER A 52 0.91 -5.34 25.24
N ALA A 53 -0.36 -5.46 25.66
CA ALA A 53 -0.74 -6.24 26.83
C ALA A 53 -0.41 -7.73 26.64
N CYS A 54 -0.93 -8.34 25.57
CA CYS A 54 -0.62 -9.74 25.27
C CYS A 54 0.87 -9.98 24.97
N LEU A 55 1.61 -8.97 24.50
CA LEU A 55 3.06 -9.05 24.27
C LEU A 55 3.86 -9.07 25.58
N GLN A 56 3.43 -8.30 26.59
CA GLN A 56 4.06 -8.29 27.91
C GLN A 56 3.74 -9.54 28.73
N ASP A 57 2.57 -10.14 28.52
CA ASP A 57 2.15 -11.40 29.15
C ASP A 57 2.73 -12.66 28.49
N ILE A 58 3.63 -12.52 27.50
CA ILE A 58 4.36 -13.66 26.91
C ILE A 58 5.56 -14.12 27.78
N PRO A 59 5.36 -14.37 29.09
CA PRO A 59 6.08 -15.46 29.75
C PRO A 59 5.21 -16.69 30.02
N THR A 60 3.87 -16.60 29.96
CA THR A 60 2.95 -17.67 30.42
C THR A 60 2.27 -18.47 29.30
N LEU A 61 2.35 -18.02 28.05
CA LEU A 61 1.77 -18.77 26.90
C LEU A 61 2.70 -19.84 26.30
N PHE A 62 3.95 -19.92 26.76
CA PHE A 62 4.95 -20.92 26.33
C PHE A 62 5.37 -21.90 27.44
N VAL A 63 4.77 -21.83 28.65
CA VAL A 63 4.91 -22.88 29.65
C VAL A 63 3.94 -24.02 29.31
N CYS A 64 4.29 -24.79 28.28
CA CYS A 64 3.76 -26.15 28.14
C CYS A 64 4.46 -27.02 29.19
N GLY A 65 3.69 -27.50 30.17
CA GLY A 65 4.04 -28.68 30.96
C GLY A 65 3.86 -29.97 30.15
#